data_AF-A0A2H1VN86-F1
#
_entry.id   AF-A0A2H1VN86-F1
#
_cell.length_a   1.000
_cell.length_b   1.000
_cell.length_c   1.000
_cell.angle_alpha   90.00
_cell.angle_beta   90.00
_cell.angle_gamma   90.00
#
_symmetry.space_group_name_H-M   'P 1'
#
loop_
_entity.id
_entity.type
_entity.pdbx_description
1 polymer ?
#
loop_
_entity_poly.entity_id
_entity_poly.type
_entity_poly.pdbx_seq_one_letter_code
_entity_poly.pdbx_strand_id
1 'polypeptide(L)'
;MPWFCEEIITFGDEEAFIIKSLRGKPLIVYRNYTYCRHSFRNGVVRWTCSTHSYKCCKAVVKTAGKRIIEVKGSHNHDASELQINRSKPTFGWMGLTIID
;
A
#
# COMPACT_ATOMS: atom_id res chain seq x y z
N MET A 1 -6.79 -16.37 -16.57
CA MET A 1 -7.57 -16.15 -15.32
C MET A 1 -6.95 -14.97 -14.59
N PRO A 2 -7.65 -13.84 -14.42
CA PRO A 2 -6.99 -12.57 -14.11
C PRO A 2 -6.84 -12.39 -12.60
N TRP A 3 -5.78 -12.99 -12.06
CA TRP A 3 -5.38 -12.92 -10.67
C TRP A 3 -4.69 -11.59 -10.35
N PHE A 4 -5.46 -10.53 -10.11
CA PHE A 4 -5.30 -9.56 -9.00
C PHE A 4 -6.22 -8.34 -9.25
N CYS A 5 -7.11 -8.04 -8.30
CA CYS A 5 -7.89 -6.78 -8.30
C CYS A 5 -7.09 -5.67 -7.62
N GLU A 6 -5.98 -5.24 -8.24
CA GLU A 6 -5.29 -4.03 -7.80
C GLU A 6 -5.93 -2.82 -8.48
N GLU A 7 -6.23 -1.80 -7.68
CA GLU A 7 -6.63 -0.50 -8.21
C GLU A 7 -5.48 0.48 -8.04
N ILE A 8 -5.01 1.04 -9.15
CA ILE A 8 -3.97 2.08 -9.15
C ILE A 8 -4.60 3.40 -8.70
N ILE A 9 -3.93 4.07 -7.77
CA ILE A 9 -4.21 5.45 -7.36
C ILE A 9 -2.93 6.28 -7.44
N THR A 10 -3.03 7.60 -7.51
CA THR A 10 -1.86 8.48 -7.77
C THR A 10 -1.66 9.54 -6.70
N PHE A 11 -0.40 9.93 -6.48
CA PHE A 11 0.02 11.13 -5.74
C PHE A 11 1.01 11.93 -6.60
N GLY A 12 0.53 12.99 -7.27
CA GLY A 12 1.33 13.61 -8.32
C GLY A 12 1.63 12.59 -9.42
N ASP A 13 2.91 12.42 -9.74
CA ASP A 13 3.41 11.43 -10.71
C ASP A 13 3.77 10.07 -10.08
N GLU A 14 3.60 9.92 -8.77
CA GLU A 14 3.86 8.65 -8.07
C GLU A 14 2.63 7.74 -8.05
N GLU A 15 2.87 6.45 -8.27
CA GLU A 15 1.84 5.41 -8.18
C GLU A 15 1.72 4.84 -6.76
N ALA A 16 0.50 4.47 -6.41
CA ALA A 16 0.17 3.67 -5.25
C ALA A 16 -0.89 2.64 -5.64
N PHE A 17 -0.98 1.57 -4.87
CA PHE A 17 -1.87 0.45 -5.18
C PHE A 17 -2.85 0.23 -4.04
N ILE A 18 -4.11 0.02 -4.38
CA ILE A 18 -5.09 -0.54 -3.46
C ILE A 18 -5.10 -2.05 -3.65
N ILE A 19 -4.74 -2.76 -2.59
CA ILE A 19 -4.75 -4.22 -2.52
C ILE A 19 -5.77 -4.71 -1.49
N LYS A 20 -6.05 -6.01 -1.48
CA LYS A 20 -6.81 -6.66 -0.41
C LYS A 20 -5.85 -7.36 0.54
N SER A 21 -5.99 -7.11 1.84
CA SER A 21 -5.37 -7.95 2.86
C SER A 21 -5.90 -9.39 2.79
N LEU A 22 -5.22 -10.33 3.45
CA LEU A 22 -5.67 -11.72 3.59
C LEU A 22 -7.09 -11.84 4.20
N ARG A 23 -7.52 -10.84 4.97
CA ARG A 23 -8.86 -10.78 5.58
C ARG A 23 -9.86 -9.98 4.74
N GLY A 24 -9.54 -9.70 3.48
CA GLY A 24 -10.39 -8.99 2.53
C GLY A 24 -10.52 -7.47 2.77
N LYS A 25 -9.85 -6.90 3.77
CA LYS A 25 -9.86 -5.45 4.02
C LYS A 25 -8.94 -4.72 3.03
N PRO A 26 -9.35 -3.58 2.47
CA PRO A 26 -8.51 -2.81 1.55
C PRO A 26 -7.31 -2.20 2.28
N LEU A 27 -6.18 -2.18 1.61
CA LEU A 27 -4.95 -1.52 2.04
C LEU A 27 -4.41 -0.64 0.91
N ILE A 28 -3.76 0.47 1.25
CA ILE A 28 -2.92 1.22 0.31
C ILE A 28 -1.48 0.75 0.47
N VAL A 29 -0.80 0.48 -0.64
CA VAL A 29 0.65 0.33 -0.74
C VAL A 29 1.22 1.57 -1.39
N TYR A 30 2.05 2.32 -0.66
CA TYR A 30 2.71 3.54 -1.16
C TYR A 30 4.08 3.68 -0.52
N ARG A 31 5.12 3.92 -1.34
CA ARG A 31 6.54 4.01 -0.92
C ARG A 31 6.99 2.86 -0.02
N ASN A 32 6.61 1.64 -0.37
CA ASN A 32 6.89 0.40 0.38
C ASN A 32 6.29 0.31 1.80
N TYR A 33 5.32 1.18 2.12
CA TYR A 33 4.54 1.10 3.34
C TYR A 33 3.09 0.72 3.04
N THR A 34 2.46 0.03 3.99
CA THR A 34 1.04 -0.32 3.90
C THR A 34 0.21 0.52 4.85
N TYR A 35 -0.98 0.95 4.40
CA TYR A 35 -1.89 1.77 5.18
C TYR A 35 -3.27 1.12 5.23
N CYS A 36 -3.82 1.02 6.44
CA CYS A 36 -5.16 0.49 6.69
C CYS A 36 -6.19 1.62 6.69
N ARG A 37 -7.40 1.35 6.19
CA ARG A 37 -8.49 2.32 6.25
C ARG A 37 -8.86 2.61 7.71
N HIS A 38 -8.81 3.88 8.10
CA HIS A 38 -9.10 4.33 9.45
C HIS A 38 -10.48 4.99 9.54
N SER A 39 -10.81 5.91 8.64
CA SER A 39 -12.12 6.58 8.63
C SER A 39 -12.49 7.14 7.26
N PHE A 40 -13.77 7.43 7.05
CA PHE A 40 -14.29 8.09 5.86
C PHE A 40 -15.19 9.26 6.27
N ARG A 41 -14.89 10.47 5.79
CA ARG A 41 -15.66 11.69 6.06
C ARG A 41 -15.58 12.63 4.86
N ASN A 42 -16.70 13.23 4.47
CA ASN A 42 -16.76 14.25 3.40
C ASN A 42 -16.08 13.81 2.09
N GLY A 43 -16.28 12.56 1.66
CA GLY A 43 -15.64 12.02 0.44
C GLY A 43 -14.15 11.69 0.58
N VAL A 44 -13.56 11.93 1.77
CA VAL A 44 -12.15 11.69 2.05
C VAL A 44 -11.99 10.46 2.93
N VAL A 45 -11.15 9.52 2.49
CA VAL A 45 -10.75 8.37 3.29
C VAL A 45 -9.41 8.68 3.95
N ARG A 46 -9.35 8.52 5.28
CA ARG A 46 -8.11 8.54 6.05
C ARG A 46 -7.57 7.13 6.19
N TRP A 47 -6.31 6.95 5.86
CA TRP A 47 -5.55 5.71 5.97
C TRP A 47 -4.38 5.92 6.93
N THR A 48 -4.22 5.03 7.91
CA THR A 48 -3.10 5.08 8.87
C THR A 48 -2.12 3.96 8.56
N CYS A 49 -0.84 4.15 8.83
CA CYS A 49 0.15 3.09 8.71
C CYS A 49 -0.37 1.81 9.40
N SER A 50 -0.22 0.67 8.72
CA SER A 50 -0.68 -0.63 9.23
C SER A 50 -0.01 -1.02 10.55
N THR A 51 1.11 -0.38 10.88
CA THR A 51 1.86 -0.57 12.12
C THR A 51 1.43 0.37 13.25
N HIS A 52 0.48 1.28 13.02
CA HIS A 52 0.08 2.30 13.99
C HIS A 52 -0.21 1.72 15.39
N SER A 53 -0.93 0.60 15.48
CA SER A 53 -1.33 0.03 16.77
C SER A 53 -0.18 -0.60 17.56
N TYR A 54 0.82 -1.19 16.90
CA TYR A 54 1.87 -1.97 17.58
C TYR A 54 3.28 -1.35 17.51
N LYS A 55 3.52 -0.39 16.59
CA LYS A 55 4.75 0.43 16.52
C LYS A 55 4.50 1.91 16.79
N CYS A 56 3.27 2.31 17.12
CA CYS A 56 2.91 3.72 17.34
C CYS A 56 3.24 4.64 16.16
N CYS A 57 3.33 4.10 14.93
CA CYS A 57 3.63 4.87 13.74
C CYS A 57 2.48 5.86 13.43
N LYS A 58 2.85 7.13 13.19
CA LYS A 58 1.90 8.23 12.98
C LYS A 58 1.73 8.61 11.51
N ALA A 59 2.33 7.86 10.59
CA ALA A 59 2.21 8.11 9.16
C ALA A 59 0.76 7.87 8.66
N VAL A 60 0.29 8.78 7.82
CA VAL A 60 -1.09 8.87 7.35
C VAL A 60 -1.10 9.22 5.87
N VAL A 61 -2.04 8.60 5.15
CA VAL A 61 -2.40 8.94 3.77
C VAL A 61 -3.88 9.32 3.76
N LYS A 62 -4.26 10.32 2.97
CA LYS A 62 -5.67 10.60 2.67
C LYS A 62 -5.94 10.45 1.18
N THR A 63 -7.08 9.86 0.85
CA THR A 63 -7.53 9.75 -0.54
C THR A 63 -8.89 10.40 -0.74
N ALA A 64 -9.10 10.92 -1.94
CA ALA A 64 -10.41 11.30 -2.46
C ALA A 64 -10.59 10.62 -3.83
N GLY A 65 -11.53 9.68 -3.92
CA GLY A 65 -11.63 8.79 -5.08
C GLY A 65 -10.33 8.03 -5.33
N LYS A 66 -9.81 8.09 -6.56
CA LYS A 66 -8.62 7.38 -7.02
C LYS A 66 -7.32 8.17 -6.88
N ARG A 67 -7.29 9.18 -6.01
CA ARG A 67 -6.14 10.06 -5.81
C ARG A 67 -5.80 10.16 -4.34
N ILE A 68 -4.51 10.07 -4.04
CA ILE A 68 -3.96 10.52 -2.77
C ILE A 68 -3.95 12.05 -2.83
N ILE A 69 -4.52 12.67 -1.80
CA ILE A 69 -4.60 14.13 -1.67
C ILE A 69 -3.65 14.65 -0.59
N GLU A 70 -3.18 13.78 0.29
CA GLU A 70 -2.31 14.17 1.40
C GLU A 70 -1.51 12.98 1.91
N VAL A 71 -0.23 13.21 2.20
CA VAL A 71 0.67 12.30 2.92
C VAL A 71 1.23 13.07 4.12
N LYS A 72 1.11 12.52 5.32
CA LYS A 72 1.50 13.18 6.57
C LYS A 72 2.22 12.22 7.52
N GLY A 73 3.14 12.78 8.31
CA GLY A 73 3.88 12.06 9.34
C GLY A 73 5.05 11.26 8.79
N SER A 74 6.01 10.98 9.67
CA SER A 74 7.19 10.17 9.36
C SER A 74 7.01 8.75 9.90
N HIS A 75 7.52 7.77 9.17
CA HIS A 75 7.62 6.40 9.66
C HIS A 75 8.72 6.31 10.71
N ASN A 76 8.46 5.59 11.80
CA ASN A 76 9.42 5.29 12.87
C ASN A 76 9.93 3.84 12.80
N HIS A 77 9.81 3.24 11.62
CA HIS A 77 10.21 1.87 11.35
C HIS A 77 10.57 1.72 9.87
N ASP A 78 11.38 0.72 9.58
CA ASP A 78 11.73 0.38 8.21
C ASP A 78 10.49 -0.02 7.40
N ALA A 79 10.58 0.20 6.10
CA ALA A 79 9.59 -0.28 5.16
C ALA A 79 9.43 -1.80 5.32
N SER A 80 8.17 -2.26 5.40
CA SER A 80 7.93 -3.68 5.65
C SER A 80 8.01 -4.44 4.34
N GLU A 81 9.19 -4.96 4.03
CA GLU A 81 9.41 -5.91 2.92
C GLU A 81 8.43 -7.10 3.02
N LEU A 82 8.10 -7.51 4.25
CA LEU A 82 7.25 -8.65 4.58
C LEU A 82 5.75 -8.46 4.27
N GLN A 83 5.20 -7.24 4.26
CA GLN A 83 3.76 -7.06 3.98
C GLN A 83 3.47 -7.01 2.48
N ILE A 84 4.46 -6.59 1.68
CA ILE A 84 4.40 -6.58 0.23
C ILE A 84 4.54 -8.01 -0.32
N ASN A 85 5.42 -8.83 0.26
CA ASN A 85 5.55 -10.25 -0.11
C ASN A 85 4.33 -11.13 0.23
N ARG A 86 3.44 -10.68 1.12
CA ARG A 86 2.14 -11.36 1.36
C ARG A 86 1.07 -11.01 0.33
N SER A 87 1.34 -10.00 -0.49
CA SER A 87 0.42 -9.46 -1.50
C SER A 87 1.01 -9.42 -2.91
N LYS A 88 2.26 -9.86 -3.11
CA LYS A 88 2.86 -10.10 -4.42
C LYS A 88 2.97 -11.61 -4.66
N PRO A 89 2.38 -12.21 -5.71
CA PRO A 89 3.12 -13.25 -6.39
C PRO A 89 4.38 -12.60 -6.95
N THR A 90 5.50 -13.29 -6.86
CA THR A 90 6.74 -12.93 -7.53
C THR A 90 6.43 -12.42 -8.93
N PHE A 91 6.79 -11.17 -9.22
CA PHE A 91 6.93 -10.73 -10.61
C PHE A 91 7.82 -11.78 -11.26
N GLY A 92 7.29 -12.50 -12.24
CA GLY A 92 7.98 -13.59 -12.90
C GLY A 92 9.37 -13.13 -13.32
N TRP A 93 10.37 -13.86 -12.86
CA TRP A 93 11.61 -14.17 -13.57
C TRP A 93 11.89 -13.23 -14.77
N MET A 94 12.61 -12.13 -14.52
CA MET A 94 13.55 -11.64 -15.53
C MET A 94 14.83 -12.43 -15.32
N GLY A 95 15.17 -13.21 -16.35
CA GLY A 95 16.08 -14.33 -16.28
C GLY A 95 17.52 -13.98 -15.95
N LEU A 96 18.14 -14.86 -15.16
CA LEU A 96 19.51 -15.25 -15.47
C LEU A 96 19.45 -16.24 -16.63
N THR A 97 20.19 -15.90 -17.67
CA THR A 97 20.42 -16.65 -18.90
C THR A 97 20.87 -18.08 -18.64
N ILE A 98 20.41 -18.99 -19.51
CA ILE A 98 21.05 -20.27 -19.81
C ILE A 98 22.54 -20.02 -20.06
N ILE A 99 23.42 -20.66 -19.29
CA ILE A 99 24.69 -21.21 -19.74
C ILE A 99 25.03 -22.43 -18.87
N ASP A 100 25.07 -23.58 -19.55
CA ASP A 100 25.75 -24.86 -19.30
C ASP A 100 25.68 -25.53 -17.92
#